data_AF-A0A2D9SZ26-F1
#
_entry.id   AF-A0A2D9SZ26-F1
#
_cell.length_a   1.000
_cell.length_b   1.000
_cell.length_c   1.000
_cell.angle_alpha   90.00
_cell.angle_beta   90.00
_cell.angle_gamma   90.00
#
_symmetry.space_group_name_H-M   'P 1'
#
loop_
_entity.id
_entity.type
_entity.pdbx_description
1 polymer ?
#
loop_
_entity_poly.entity_id
_entity_poly.type
_entity_poly.pdbx_seq_one_letter_code
_entity_poly.pdbx_strand_id
1 'polypeptide(L)'
;MATDDAVGSSPRGPRLGRRGFLGAGALVGAALAGNVTEAEAQPPARRRVQATEGPASGDTDDRYRPVVTPNGSSLPFRWVDGVKVMHLRAEPVDHEFTDGLRAECWGYNGSTPGPTIEAVEGDRLRIYVTNGLQEQTTVHWHGILLEAGMDGVGGLTQPPIEPGETYRYEFTVGEPGTFMYHPHWDEMTQMAMGMMGMFVVHPRRPSGFVPDRDFAIILNEWSVPIGAARPDPFEMSDFNVLTMNSKVFPATDALVAKLDDRVRIRFGNLSGIDNHPIHLHGYSFRIAGSDGGAYPPSAQQPHTTVLVPTGSCRWVEFEANAPGDWAMHCHMTHHVMNQMGHGIPNMVGVRGGRDFDRRLRRLVPGYMPMGRNGMGSMGEHDMPIPANSIPMRGGPGAFGRIDMGGMFTIVKVREGLTDYADPGWYEHPEGTVARVATEAELRADGIDLS
;
A
#
# COMPACT_ATOMS: atom_id res chain seq x y z
N MET A 1 41.76 39.82 5.21
CA MET A 1 43.04 39.08 5.17
C MET A 1 42.66 37.61 5.10
N ALA A 2 42.45 37.02 3.93
CA ALA A 2 43.46 36.58 2.94
C ALA A 2 44.47 35.63 3.61
N THR A 3 44.62 34.37 3.23
CA THR A 3 44.94 33.80 1.89
C THR A 3 44.51 32.31 1.84
N ASP A 4 43.87 31.78 0.79
CA ASP A 4 44.30 31.44 -0.59
C ASP A 4 44.85 29.99 -0.76
N ASP A 5 44.14 29.25 -1.62
CA ASP A 5 44.51 28.20 -2.58
C ASP A 5 45.37 26.97 -2.24
N ALA A 6 44.85 25.78 -2.61
CA ALA A 6 45.48 24.93 -3.64
C ALA A 6 44.60 23.76 -4.12
N VAL A 7 44.47 23.71 -5.44
CA VAL A 7 43.90 22.67 -6.31
C VAL A 7 44.80 21.42 -6.36
N GLY A 8 44.20 20.22 -6.40
CA GLY A 8 44.91 18.94 -6.57
C GLY A 8 44.11 17.90 -7.36
N SER A 9 44.48 17.75 -8.64
CA SER A 9 43.95 16.83 -9.65
C SER A 9 44.14 15.33 -9.32
N SER A 10 43.15 14.50 -9.62
CA SER A 10 43.29 13.03 -9.71
C SER A 10 43.23 12.54 -11.18
N PRO A 11 44.08 11.57 -11.59
CA PRO A 11 44.18 11.14 -12.99
C PRO A 11 43.19 10.02 -13.37
N ARG A 12 42.80 10.03 -14.64
CA ARG A 12 42.00 9.00 -15.33
C ARG A 12 42.85 7.76 -15.65
N GLY A 13 42.27 6.58 -15.45
CA GLY A 13 42.70 5.27 -15.98
C GLY A 13 41.52 4.51 -16.63
N PRO A 14 41.75 3.46 -17.45
CA PRO A 14 41.21 3.42 -18.80
C PRO A 14 39.93 2.60 -19.05
N ARG A 15 39.40 2.85 -20.26
CA ARG A 15 38.20 2.36 -20.92
C ARG A 15 38.22 0.85 -21.20
N LEU A 16 37.11 0.16 -20.91
CA LEU A 16 36.81 -1.20 -21.38
C LEU A 16 36.27 -1.16 -22.82
N GLY A 17 36.87 -1.96 -23.70
CA GLY A 17 36.50 -2.08 -25.11
C GLY A 17 35.42 -3.14 -25.37
N ARG A 18 34.54 -2.86 -26.34
CA ARG A 18 33.57 -3.77 -26.98
C ARG A 18 34.22 -4.59 -28.10
N ARG A 19 33.86 -5.88 -28.20
CA ARG A 19 33.76 -6.80 -29.38
C ARG A 19 33.81 -8.24 -28.86
N GLY A 20 33.04 -9.25 -29.29
CA GLY A 20 31.99 -9.47 -30.31
C GLY A 20 31.24 -10.77 -29.92
N PHE A 21 29.93 -10.92 -30.16
CA PHE A 21 29.25 -11.37 -31.38
C PHE A 21 29.36 -12.89 -31.72
N LEU A 22 28.18 -13.53 -31.70
CA LEU A 22 27.67 -14.72 -32.42
C LEU A 22 28.05 -16.15 -32.02
N GLY A 23 27.00 -16.99 -31.97
CA GLY A 23 27.09 -18.43 -32.22
C GLY A 23 25.89 -19.24 -31.73
N ALA A 24 24.75 -19.15 -32.43
CA ALA A 24 23.60 -20.03 -32.24
C ALA A 24 23.89 -21.45 -32.78
N GLY A 25 23.32 -22.47 -32.13
CA GLY A 25 23.33 -23.85 -32.60
C GLY A 25 22.23 -24.67 -31.91
N ALA A 26 21.08 -24.76 -32.56
CA ALA A 26 19.98 -25.63 -32.16
C ALA A 26 20.23 -27.07 -32.61
N LEU A 27 19.80 -28.05 -31.80
CA LEU A 27 19.52 -29.41 -32.27
C LEU A 27 18.27 -29.96 -31.56
N VAL A 28 17.28 -30.30 -32.38
CA VAL A 28 16.01 -30.96 -32.07
C VAL A 28 16.21 -32.47 -32.09
N GLY A 29 15.52 -33.20 -31.21
CA GLY A 29 15.38 -34.66 -31.28
C GLY A 29 14.16 -35.17 -30.51
N ALA A 30 13.15 -35.63 -31.26
CA ALA A 30 11.97 -36.40 -30.83
C ALA A 30 12.38 -37.87 -30.48
N ALA A 31 11.60 -38.80 -29.89
CA ALA A 31 10.16 -38.98 -29.69
C ALA A 31 9.89 -40.08 -28.62
N LEU A 32 8.72 -39.99 -27.95
CA LEU A 32 7.71 -41.00 -27.57
C LEU A 32 8.09 -42.43 -27.07
N ALA A 33 7.48 -42.87 -25.96
CA ALA A 33 6.49 -43.97 -25.90
C ALA A 33 6.05 -44.39 -24.47
N GLY A 34 4.76 -44.76 -24.33
CA GLY A 34 4.20 -45.70 -23.35
C GLY A 34 3.80 -45.11 -21.98
N ASN A 35 2.68 -45.45 -21.32
CA ASN A 35 1.68 -46.50 -21.49
C ASN A 35 0.37 -46.02 -20.83
N VAL A 36 -0.76 -46.54 -21.31
CA VAL A 36 -2.08 -46.38 -20.69
C VAL A 36 -2.27 -47.52 -19.69
N THR A 37 -2.60 -47.21 -18.44
CA THR A 37 -3.06 -48.20 -17.44
C THR A 37 -4.34 -47.71 -16.80
N GLU A 38 -5.30 -48.63 -16.66
CA GLU A 38 -6.63 -48.46 -16.09
C GLU A 38 -6.58 -47.90 -14.66
N ALA A 39 -7.48 -46.95 -14.37
CA ALA A 39 -7.56 -46.26 -13.09
C ALA A 39 -8.44 -47.03 -12.11
N GLU A 40 -7.81 -47.55 -11.06
CA GLU A 40 -8.45 -47.94 -9.80
C GLU A 40 -8.90 -46.67 -9.03
N ALA A 41 -10.13 -46.69 -8.51
CA ALA A 41 -10.72 -45.55 -7.81
C ALA A 41 -9.99 -45.25 -6.48
N GLN A 42 -9.24 -44.15 -6.45
CA GLN A 42 -8.62 -43.59 -5.23
C GLN A 42 -9.58 -42.64 -4.48
N PRO A 43 -9.49 -42.56 -3.13
CA PRO A 43 -10.30 -41.66 -2.32
C PRO A 43 -10.05 -40.18 -2.69
N PRO A 44 -11.02 -39.27 -2.43
CA PRO A 44 -10.98 -37.93 -2.99
C PRO A 44 -9.72 -37.19 -2.59
N ALA A 45 -8.92 -36.84 -3.60
CA ALA A 45 -7.72 -36.02 -3.46
C ALA A 45 -8.10 -34.70 -2.79
N ARG A 46 -7.34 -34.32 -1.76
CA ARG A 46 -7.40 -32.97 -1.18
C ARG A 46 -7.22 -31.98 -2.33
N ARG A 47 -8.24 -31.15 -2.56
CA ARG A 47 -8.22 -30.12 -3.59
C ARG A 47 -7.08 -29.18 -3.28
N ARG A 48 -5.99 -29.28 -4.05
CA ARG A 48 -4.87 -28.34 -4.03
C ARG A 48 -5.47 -26.97 -4.32
N VAL A 49 -5.41 -26.06 -3.34
CA VAL A 49 -5.77 -24.66 -3.58
C VAL A 49 -4.67 -24.14 -4.50
N GLN A 50 -4.97 -23.99 -5.80
CA GLN A 50 -4.03 -23.37 -6.73
C GLN A 50 -3.86 -21.91 -6.28
N ALA A 51 -2.61 -21.53 -5.98
CA ALA A 51 -2.22 -20.15 -5.76
C ALA A 51 -2.61 -19.33 -6.99
N THR A 52 -3.37 -18.27 -6.78
CA THR A 52 -3.71 -17.32 -7.83
C THR A 52 -2.55 -16.35 -8.00
N GLU A 53 -2.01 -16.27 -9.21
CA GLU A 53 -0.91 -15.38 -9.58
C GLU A 53 -1.36 -13.91 -9.47
N GLY A 54 -1.19 -13.32 -8.27
CA GLY A 54 -0.82 -11.93 -8.07
C GLY A 54 0.72 -11.79 -8.04
N PRO A 55 1.30 -10.62 -7.72
CA PRO A 55 2.75 -10.50 -7.56
C PRO A 55 3.24 -11.63 -6.65
N ALA A 56 4.25 -12.38 -7.10
CA ALA A 56 4.66 -13.64 -6.51
C ALA A 56 4.74 -13.52 -4.99
N SER A 57 3.75 -14.08 -4.29
CA SER A 57 3.84 -14.17 -2.84
C SER A 57 5.09 -15.01 -2.56
N GLY A 58 6.04 -14.46 -1.79
CA GLY A 58 7.17 -15.23 -1.26
C GLY A 58 6.72 -16.36 -0.32
N ASP A 59 5.41 -16.41 -0.03
CA ASP A 59 4.73 -17.45 0.70
C ASP A 59 4.53 -18.71 -0.15
N THR A 60 5.07 -19.82 0.32
CA THR A 60 4.97 -21.14 -0.34
C THR A 60 4.08 -22.12 0.42
N ASP A 61 3.31 -21.64 1.41
CA ASP A 61 2.43 -22.46 2.24
C ASP A 61 1.12 -22.78 1.50
N ASP A 62 0.80 -24.06 1.35
CA ASP A 62 -0.38 -24.52 0.60
C ASP A 62 -1.63 -24.72 1.48
N ARG A 63 -1.54 -24.41 2.77
CA ARG A 63 -2.63 -24.60 3.75
C ARG A 63 -3.66 -23.48 3.74
N TYR A 64 -3.33 -22.34 3.14
CA TYR A 64 -4.20 -21.16 3.01
C TYR A 64 -4.02 -20.49 1.64
N ARG A 65 -4.86 -19.50 1.35
CA ARG A 65 -4.65 -18.59 0.23
C ARG A 65 -3.89 -17.37 0.78
N PRO A 66 -2.65 -17.11 0.33
CA PRO A 66 -1.90 -15.95 0.81
C PRO A 66 -2.66 -14.66 0.54
N VAL A 67 -2.48 -13.69 1.43
CA VAL A 67 -2.99 -12.34 1.17
C VAL A 67 -2.19 -11.69 0.04
N VAL A 68 -2.83 -10.78 -0.68
CA VAL A 68 -2.17 -9.88 -1.62
C VAL A 68 -1.88 -8.58 -0.88
N THR A 69 -0.62 -8.21 -0.79
CA THR A 69 -0.20 -6.91 -0.25
C THR A 69 0.15 -5.99 -1.43
N PRO A 70 -0.75 -5.10 -1.88
CA PRO A 70 -0.48 -4.19 -3.00
C PRO A 70 0.80 -3.39 -2.73
N ASN A 71 1.68 -3.23 -3.73
CA ASN A 71 3.00 -2.60 -3.58
C ASN A 71 3.95 -3.24 -2.55
N GLY A 72 3.64 -4.44 -2.03
CA GLY A 72 4.41 -5.13 -1.01
C GLY A 72 4.72 -6.59 -1.37
N SER A 73 5.11 -7.36 -0.36
CA SER A 73 5.40 -8.79 -0.49
C SER A 73 5.06 -9.54 0.78
N SER A 74 4.97 -10.87 0.71
CA SER A 74 4.92 -11.74 1.90
C SER A 74 6.33 -12.14 2.32
N LEU A 75 6.55 -12.29 3.63
CA LEU A 75 7.85 -12.64 4.18
C LEU A 75 8.19 -14.11 3.85
N PRO A 76 9.30 -14.39 3.15
CA PRO A 76 9.68 -15.75 2.87
C PRO A 76 9.98 -16.53 4.14
N PHE A 77 9.66 -17.83 4.11
CA PHE A 77 9.92 -18.74 5.22
C PHE A 77 10.46 -20.08 4.74
N ARG A 78 10.90 -20.89 5.70
CA ARG A 78 11.21 -22.31 5.51
C ARG A 78 10.72 -23.12 6.71
N TRP A 79 10.35 -24.37 6.47
CA TRP A 79 10.07 -25.32 7.55
C TRP A 79 11.37 -25.94 8.06
N VAL A 80 11.57 -25.93 9.38
CA VAL A 80 12.67 -26.63 10.07
C VAL A 80 12.08 -27.34 11.28
N ASP A 81 12.10 -28.68 11.28
CA ASP A 81 11.62 -29.51 12.39
C ASP A 81 10.20 -29.14 12.88
N GLY A 82 9.29 -28.84 11.95
CA GLY A 82 7.91 -28.45 12.25
C GLY A 82 7.73 -26.99 12.70
N VAL A 83 8.78 -26.17 12.66
CA VAL A 83 8.75 -24.73 12.96
C VAL A 83 8.83 -23.93 11.66
N LYS A 84 7.97 -22.92 11.51
CA LYS A 84 8.00 -21.97 10.39
C LYS A 84 9.05 -20.90 10.68
N VAL A 85 10.20 -20.99 10.03
CA VAL A 85 11.37 -20.13 10.27
C VAL A 85 11.42 -19.00 9.26
N MET A 86 11.55 -17.77 9.75
CA MET A 86 11.59 -16.54 8.96
C MET A 86 12.79 -15.67 9.38
N HIS A 87 13.16 -14.74 8.51
CA HIS A 87 14.22 -13.77 8.77
C HIS A 87 13.76 -12.36 8.40
N LEU A 88 13.70 -11.49 9.39
CA LEU A 88 13.37 -10.08 9.27
C LEU A 88 14.63 -9.26 9.52
N ARG A 89 14.92 -8.27 8.68
CA ARG A 89 16.10 -7.42 8.81
C ARG A 89 15.68 -5.95 8.80
N ALA A 90 15.86 -5.28 9.92
CA ALA A 90 15.70 -3.83 10.02
C ALA A 90 16.87 -3.13 9.30
N GLU A 91 16.60 -2.22 8.37
CA GLU A 91 17.66 -1.55 7.61
C GLU A 91 17.19 -0.22 6.98
N PRO A 92 18.13 0.67 6.61
CA PRO A 92 17.80 1.82 5.76
C PRO A 92 17.30 1.39 4.38
N VAL A 93 16.29 2.08 3.86
CA VAL A 93 15.66 1.82 2.57
C VAL A 93 15.50 3.13 1.79
N ASP A 94 15.88 3.14 0.52
CA ASP A 94 15.54 4.25 -0.40
C ASP A 94 14.15 3.98 -0.97
N HIS A 95 13.16 4.72 -0.46
CA HIS A 95 11.75 4.48 -0.73
C HIS A 95 11.18 5.54 -1.67
N GLU A 96 10.35 5.09 -2.61
CA GLU A 96 9.60 5.97 -3.50
C GLU A 96 8.11 5.91 -3.17
N PHE A 97 7.57 7.03 -2.69
CA PHE A 97 6.15 7.14 -2.39
C PHE A 97 5.30 7.18 -3.66
N THR A 98 5.76 7.97 -4.63
CA THR A 98 5.22 8.13 -5.98
C THR A 98 6.30 8.77 -6.85
N ASP A 99 6.11 8.78 -8.17
CA ASP A 99 7.00 9.51 -9.08
C ASP A 99 7.19 10.97 -8.62
N GLY A 100 8.45 11.36 -8.44
CA GLY A 100 8.85 12.69 -7.96
C GLY A 100 8.99 12.85 -6.44
N LEU A 101 8.58 11.88 -5.62
CA LEU A 101 8.78 11.89 -4.16
C LEU A 101 9.46 10.62 -3.66
N ARG A 102 10.71 10.75 -3.22
CA ARG A 102 11.52 9.70 -2.59
C ARG A 102 12.03 10.14 -1.23
N ALA A 103 12.29 9.19 -0.34
CA ALA A 103 13.00 9.48 0.89
C ALA A 103 13.85 8.28 1.34
N GLU A 104 14.93 8.58 2.05
CA GLU A 104 15.68 7.60 2.81
C GLU A 104 14.90 7.29 4.10
N CYS A 105 14.19 6.18 4.06
CA CYS A 105 13.37 5.63 5.13
C CYS A 105 14.12 4.50 5.85
N TRP A 106 13.52 3.97 6.90
CA TRP A 106 13.89 2.69 7.51
C TRP A 106 12.76 1.69 7.28
N GLY A 107 13.11 0.43 7.10
CA GLY A 107 12.15 -0.62 6.77
C GLY A 107 12.64 -2.00 7.18
N TYR A 108 11.93 -3.00 6.68
CA TYR A 108 12.31 -4.39 6.87
C TYR A 108 12.50 -5.08 5.52
N ASN A 109 13.60 -5.83 5.38
CA ASN A 109 13.93 -6.61 4.18
C ASN A 109 13.90 -5.75 2.89
N GLY A 110 14.40 -4.52 2.97
CA GLY A 110 14.51 -3.62 1.83
C GLY A 110 13.25 -2.84 1.44
N SER A 111 12.16 -2.91 2.23
CA SER A 111 10.93 -2.16 1.94
C SER A 111 10.29 -1.49 3.16
N THR A 112 9.50 -0.45 2.90
CA THR A 112 8.47 0.07 3.81
C THR A 112 7.11 0.06 3.07
N PRO A 113 6.04 -0.49 3.66
CA PRO A 113 6.10 -1.35 4.84
C PRO A 113 6.97 -2.58 4.58
N GLY A 114 7.39 -3.21 5.66
CA GLY A 114 8.04 -4.51 5.61
C GLY A 114 7.12 -5.60 5.06
N PRO A 115 7.69 -6.76 4.73
CA PRO A 115 6.94 -7.87 4.16
C PRO A 115 5.87 -8.41 5.12
N THR A 116 4.72 -8.77 4.59
CA THR A 116 3.61 -9.33 5.36
C THR A 116 3.98 -10.70 5.92
N ILE A 117 3.88 -10.85 7.24
CA ILE A 117 4.09 -12.14 7.90
C ILE A 117 2.79 -12.93 7.83
N GLU A 118 2.86 -14.19 7.40
CA GLU A 118 1.69 -15.05 7.29
C GLU A 118 1.91 -16.38 8.00
N ALA A 119 0.93 -16.79 8.80
CA ALA A 119 0.95 -18.04 9.54
C ALA A 119 -0.44 -18.67 9.58
N VAL A 120 -0.51 -19.95 9.95
CA VAL A 120 -1.77 -20.61 10.29
C VAL A 120 -1.90 -20.69 11.80
N GLU A 121 -3.12 -20.50 12.30
CA GLU A 121 -3.50 -20.74 13.70
C GLU A 121 -2.85 -22.02 14.25
N GLY A 122 -2.14 -21.87 15.37
CA GLY A 122 -1.39 -22.93 16.06
C GLY A 122 -0.04 -23.30 15.44
N ASP A 123 0.47 -22.56 14.45
CA ASP A 123 1.85 -22.72 13.98
C ASP A 123 2.85 -22.28 15.04
N ARG A 124 3.97 -23.01 15.13
CA ARG A 124 5.15 -22.56 15.85
C ARG A 124 6.00 -21.71 14.91
N LEU A 125 6.20 -20.45 15.25
CA LEU A 125 7.01 -19.52 14.47
C LEU A 125 8.36 -19.31 15.13
N ARG A 126 9.41 -19.20 14.31
CA ARG A 126 10.73 -18.72 14.72
C ARG A 126 11.16 -17.60 13.79
N ILE A 127 11.23 -16.38 14.31
CA ILE A 127 11.59 -15.20 13.54
C ILE A 127 12.95 -14.72 14.03
N TYR A 128 13.94 -14.76 13.15
CA TYR A 128 15.22 -14.11 13.39
C TYR A 128 15.09 -12.64 12.99
N VAL A 129 15.44 -11.73 13.88
CA VAL A 129 15.44 -10.29 13.60
C VAL A 129 16.88 -9.80 13.63
N THR A 130 17.42 -9.39 12.49
CA THR A 130 18.74 -8.77 12.39
C THR A 130 18.61 -7.25 12.39
N ASN A 131 19.35 -6.58 13.27
CA ASN A 131 19.44 -5.14 13.27
C ASN A 131 20.55 -4.66 12.31
N GLY A 132 20.16 -4.10 11.17
CA GLY A 132 21.04 -3.44 10.20
C GLY A 132 21.05 -1.91 10.30
N LEU A 133 20.40 -1.33 11.30
CA LEU A 133 20.42 0.10 11.58
C LEU A 133 21.70 0.50 12.33
N GLN A 134 21.91 1.81 12.47
CA GLN A 134 22.99 2.36 13.30
C GLN A 134 22.57 2.53 14.78
N GLU A 135 21.30 2.30 15.08
CA GLU A 135 20.70 2.41 16.40
C GLU A 135 20.18 1.05 16.87
N GLN A 136 20.01 0.89 18.18
CA GLN A 136 19.26 -0.19 18.79
C GLN A 136 17.84 -0.31 18.20
N THR A 137 17.29 -1.52 18.21
CA THR A 137 15.90 -1.75 17.77
C THR A 137 15.30 -2.94 18.51
N THR A 138 14.00 -3.15 18.35
CA THR A 138 13.29 -4.38 18.71
C THR A 138 12.14 -4.59 17.71
N VAL A 139 11.38 -5.68 17.84
CA VAL A 139 10.14 -5.87 17.09
C VAL A 139 9.05 -6.37 18.03
N HIS A 140 7.96 -5.62 18.10
CA HIS A 140 6.72 -5.99 18.79
C HIS A 140 5.70 -6.56 17.81
N TRP A 141 4.96 -7.58 18.27
CA TRP A 141 3.98 -8.35 17.49
C TRP A 141 2.57 -7.90 17.87
N HIS A 142 2.18 -6.74 17.37
CA HIS A 142 0.98 -6.01 17.77
C HIS A 142 -0.30 -6.84 17.67
N GLY A 143 -0.94 -7.06 18.82
CA GLY A 143 -2.22 -7.78 18.95
C GLY A 143 -2.10 -9.29 19.12
N ILE A 144 -0.88 -9.85 19.14
CA ILE A 144 -0.67 -11.29 19.30
C ILE A 144 -0.40 -11.63 20.76
N LEU A 145 -1.19 -12.57 21.30
CA LEU A 145 -0.92 -13.14 22.61
C LEU A 145 0.21 -14.17 22.50
N LEU A 146 1.32 -13.90 23.19
CA LEU A 146 2.54 -14.70 23.21
C LEU A 146 3.18 -14.68 24.60
N GLU A 147 4.24 -15.46 24.80
CA GLU A 147 5.03 -15.41 26.03
C GLU A 147 5.66 -14.03 26.22
N ALA A 148 5.50 -13.43 27.40
CA ALA A 148 5.92 -12.04 27.65
C ALA A 148 7.36 -11.72 27.21
N GLY A 149 8.31 -12.65 27.37
CA GLY A 149 9.70 -12.46 26.95
C GLY A 149 9.93 -12.43 25.43
N MET A 150 8.90 -12.68 24.62
CA MET A 150 8.93 -12.60 23.15
C MET A 150 8.21 -11.36 22.61
N ASP A 151 7.77 -10.46 23.49
CA ASP A 151 6.86 -9.36 23.15
C ASP A 151 7.53 -8.17 22.44
N GLY A 152 8.85 -8.01 22.51
CA GLY A 152 9.50 -6.96 21.72
C GLY A 152 9.74 -5.62 22.43
N VAL A 153 9.34 -5.42 23.67
CA VAL A 153 9.47 -4.11 24.35
C VAL A 153 10.86 -3.97 24.98
N GLY A 154 11.70 -3.12 24.38
CA GLY A 154 13.06 -2.88 24.84
C GLY A 154 13.10 -2.31 26.27
N GLY A 155 13.85 -2.96 27.16
CA GLY A 155 13.98 -2.58 28.57
C GLY A 155 12.85 -3.09 29.48
N LEU A 156 11.76 -3.65 28.94
CA LEU A 156 10.68 -4.25 29.71
C LEU A 156 10.66 -5.78 29.57
N THR A 157 10.52 -6.28 28.35
CA THR A 157 10.36 -7.71 28.08
C THR A 157 11.63 -8.36 27.53
N GLN A 158 12.52 -7.55 26.97
CA GLN A 158 13.83 -7.98 26.49
C GLN A 158 14.85 -6.83 26.51
N PRO A 159 16.16 -7.13 26.42
CA PRO A 159 17.15 -6.14 26.01
C PRO A 159 16.94 -5.70 24.55
N PRO A 160 17.35 -4.48 24.19
CA PRO A 160 17.35 -4.05 22.79
C PRO A 160 18.31 -4.91 21.94
N ILE A 161 18.03 -4.98 20.65
CA ILE A 161 18.89 -5.62 19.65
C ILE A 161 19.95 -4.59 19.23
N GLU A 162 21.22 -4.81 19.54
CA GLU A 162 22.28 -3.87 19.15
C GLU A 162 22.54 -3.88 17.64
N PRO A 163 23.12 -2.79 17.06
CA PRO A 163 23.54 -2.78 15.66
C PRO A 163 24.40 -3.99 15.28
N GLY A 164 24.00 -4.70 14.22
CA GLY A 164 24.64 -5.91 13.73
C GLY A 164 24.25 -7.20 14.44
N GLU A 165 23.51 -7.14 15.55
CA GLU A 165 23.05 -8.34 16.25
C GLU A 165 21.82 -8.97 15.60
N THR A 166 21.58 -10.23 15.95
CA THR A 166 20.38 -10.97 15.53
C THR A 166 19.73 -11.63 16.72
N TYR A 167 18.47 -11.28 16.97
CA TYR A 167 17.65 -11.90 18.01
C TYR A 167 16.77 -12.99 17.44
N ARG A 168 16.37 -13.94 18.31
CA ARG A 168 15.44 -15.02 17.97
C ARG A 168 14.16 -14.85 18.77
N TYR A 169 13.06 -14.57 18.07
CA TYR A 169 11.71 -14.66 18.60
C TYR A 169 11.15 -16.03 18.26
N GLU A 170 10.57 -16.73 19.24
CA GLU A 170 9.97 -18.03 19.00
C GLU A 170 8.75 -18.26 19.88
N PHE A 171 7.58 -18.33 19.25
CA PHE A 171 6.29 -18.44 19.92
C PHE A 171 5.30 -19.21 19.03
N THR A 172 4.19 -19.64 19.63
CA THR A 172 3.10 -20.28 18.90
C THR A 172 2.02 -19.24 18.63
N VAL A 173 1.59 -19.08 17.37
CA VAL A 173 0.48 -18.19 17.06
C VAL A 173 -0.85 -18.82 17.49
N GLY A 174 -1.65 -18.07 18.22
CA GLY A 174 -2.97 -18.48 18.68
C GLY A 174 -4.05 -18.18 17.64
N GLU A 175 -5.01 -17.35 18.05
CA GLU A 175 -6.24 -17.03 17.31
C GLU A 175 -5.96 -16.45 15.90
N PRO A 176 -6.77 -16.83 14.90
CA PRO A 176 -6.69 -16.25 13.56
C PRO A 176 -7.16 -14.79 13.56
N GLY A 177 -6.54 -13.96 12.72
CA GLY A 177 -6.83 -12.54 12.71
C GLY A 177 -5.96 -11.72 11.77
N THR A 178 -6.10 -10.41 11.90
CA THR A 178 -5.28 -9.41 11.24
C THR A 178 -4.56 -8.64 12.35
N PHE A 179 -3.25 -8.62 12.26
CA PHE A 179 -2.33 -8.02 13.22
C PHE A 179 -1.29 -7.20 12.48
N MET A 180 -0.40 -6.58 13.24
CA MET A 180 0.71 -5.79 12.70
C MET A 180 2.00 -6.16 13.45
N TYR A 181 3.14 -5.69 12.95
CA TYR A 181 4.38 -5.68 13.71
C TYR A 181 5.10 -4.36 13.47
N HIS A 182 5.81 -3.88 14.49
CA HIS A 182 6.53 -2.62 14.46
C HIS A 182 7.62 -2.60 15.53
N PRO A 183 8.60 -1.69 15.46
CA PRO A 183 9.57 -1.51 16.53
C PRO A 183 8.91 -1.09 17.84
N HIS A 184 9.57 -1.44 18.94
CA HIS A 184 9.21 -0.93 20.26
C HIS A 184 10.46 -0.46 21.03
N TRP A 185 11.40 0.09 20.25
CA TRP A 185 12.55 0.87 20.67
C TRP A 185 12.58 2.13 19.80
N ASP A 186 12.80 3.30 20.42
CA ASP A 186 12.68 4.62 19.79
C ASP A 186 11.51 4.68 18.79
N GLU A 187 10.33 4.27 19.27
CA GLU A 187 9.14 4.03 18.44
C GLU A 187 8.80 5.27 17.61
N MET A 188 8.90 6.45 18.23
CA MET A 188 8.70 7.74 17.58
C MET A 188 9.55 7.87 16.31
N THR A 189 10.87 7.68 16.40
CA THR A 189 11.76 7.79 15.25
C THR A 189 11.56 6.63 14.28
N GLN A 190 11.59 5.38 14.77
CA GLN A 190 11.62 4.21 13.88
C GLN A 190 10.32 4.04 13.10
N MET A 191 9.16 4.32 13.71
CA MET A 191 7.89 4.29 13.00
C MET A 191 7.74 5.47 12.05
N ALA A 192 8.12 6.69 12.43
CA ALA A 192 8.09 7.86 11.54
C ALA A 192 9.04 7.70 10.34
N MET A 193 10.10 6.91 10.49
CA MET A 193 11.01 6.53 9.41
C MET A 193 10.46 5.39 8.54
N GLY A 194 9.38 4.72 8.92
CA GLY A 194 8.67 3.75 8.06
C GLY A 194 8.68 2.30 8.52
N MET A 195 9.19 2.00 9.71
CA MET A 195 9.33 0.61 10.16
C MET A 195 8.00 0.07 10.69
N MET A 196 7.35 -0.74 9.87
CA MET A 196 6.06 -1.38 10.18
C MET A 196 5.76 -2.49 9.18
N GLY A 197 4.84 -3.40 9.51
CA GLY A 197 4.31 -4.36 8.55
C GLY A 197 3.07 -5.10 9.05
N MET A 198 2.42 -5.82 8.13
CA MET A 198 1.23 -6.60 8.43
C MET A 198 1.60 -8.00 8.94
N PHE A 199 0.79 -8.55 9.84
CA PHE A 199 0.89 -9.94 10.28
C PHE A 199 -0.50 -10.60 10.22
N VAL A 200 -0.68 -11.57 9.34
CA VAL A 200 -1.94 -12.28 9.14
C VAL A 200 -1.84 -13.70 9.67
N VAL A 201 -2.78 -14.08 10.55
CA VAL A 201 -2.93 -15.46 11.00
C VAL A 201 -4.20 -16.04 10.37
N HIS A 202 -4.01 -17.00 9.48
CA HIS A 202 -5.08 -17.70 8.78
C HIS A 202 -5.72 -18.77 9.68
N PRO A 203 -7.05 -18.95 9.64
CA PRO A 203 -7.71 -19.99 10.42
C PRO A 203 -7.28 -21.37 9.94
N ARG A 204 -7.00 -22.30 10.86
CA ARG A 204 -6.64 -23.68 10.49
C ARG A 204 -7.80 -24.40 9.80
N ARG A 205 -9.02 -24.03 10.17
CA ARG A 205 -10.28 -24.56 9.61
C ARG A 205 -11.19 -23.40 9.27
N PRO A 206 -11.05 -22.79 8.08
CA PRO A 206 -11.88 -21.67 7.69
C PRO A 206 -13.37 -22.06 7.68
N SER A 207 -14.21 -21.21 8.25
CA SER A 207 -15.67 -21.36 8.26
C SER A 207 -16.34 -20.03 7.92
N GLY A 208 -17.49 -20.07 7.25
CA GLY A 208 -18.20 -18.86 6.82
C GLY A 208 -17.60 -18.23 5.58
N PHE A 209 -17.31 -16.93 5.63
CA PHE A 209 -16.75 -16.19 4.51
C PHE A 209 -15.27 -16.56 4.27
N VAL A 210 -15.00 -17.17 3.12
CA VAL A 210 -13.64 -17.53 2.68
C VAL A 210 -13.34 -16.66 1.46
N PRO A 211 -12.39 -15.71 1.55
CA PRO A 211 -12.13 -14.81 0.44
C PRO A 211 -11.51 -15.55 -0.75
N ASP A 212 -11.98 -15.21 -1.95
CA ASP A 212 -11.30 -15.50 -3.20
C ASP A 212 -10.17 -14.48 -3.45
N ARG A 213 -10.34 -13.24 -2.95
CA ARG A 213 -9.29 -12.23 -2.89
C ARG A 213 -9.20 -11.65 -1.49
N ASP A 214 -8.03 -11.76 -0.88
CA ASP A 214 -7.74 -11.24 0.45
C ASP A 214 -6.61 -10.22 0.33
N PHE A 215 -6.87 -8.96 0.61
CA PHE A 215 -5.89 -7.88 0.47
C PHE A 215 -5.42 -7.39 1.84
N ALA A 216 -4.12 -7.08 1.98
CA ALA A 216 -3.55 -6.48 3.18
C ALA A 216 -3.01 -5.08 2.89
N ILE A 217 -3.55 -4.10 3.61
CA ILE A 217 -3.21 -2.68 3.49
C ILE A 217 -2.85 -2.15 4.86
N ILE A 218 -1.67 -1.59 5.00
CA ILE A 218 -1.30 -0.76 6.14
C ILE A 218 -1.51 0.71 5.78
N LEU A 219 -2.12 1.44 6.70
CA LEU A 219 -2.34 2.87 6.63
C LEU A 219 -1.31 3.53 7.52
N ASN A 220 -0.64 4.54 6.97
CA ASN A 220 0.42 5.27 7.64
C ASN A 220 0.52 6.69 7.10
N GLU A 221 1.14 7.54 7.90
CA GLU A 221 1.35 8.95 7.62
C GLU A 221 2.79 9.36 7.88
N TRP A 222 3.23 10.38 7.16
CA TRP A 222 4.61 10.83 7.17
C TRP A 222 4.67 12.35 7.14
N SER A 223 5.69 12.89 7.78
CA SER A 223 6.11 14.26 7.56
C SER A 223 7.35 14.24 6.69
N VAL A 224 7.20 14.60 5.42
CA VAL A 224 8.32 14.75 4.49
C VAL A 224 8.35 16.21 4.04
N PRO A 225 9.21 17.05 4.62
CA PRO A 225 9.34 18.43 4.19
C PRO A 225 9.70 18.49 2.69
N ILE A 226 9.16 19.47 1.98
CA ILE A 226 9.40 19.61 0.53
C ILE A 226 10.91 19.74 0.27
N GLY A 227 11.43 18.89 -0.62
CA GLY A 227 12.86 18.87 -0.95
C GLY A 227 13.76 18.12 0.06
N ALA A 228 13.23 17.66 1.19
CA ALA A 228 13.99 16.88 2.17
C ALA A 228 14.20 15.45 1.67
N ALA A 229 15.38 14.88 1.94
CA ALA A 229 15.69 13.50 1.58
C ALA A 229 15.23 12.47 2.62
N ARG A 230 14.67 12.91 3.76
CA ARG A 230 14.25 12.05 4.88
C ARG A 230 12.93 12.54 5.47
N PRO A 231 12.11 11.65 6.05
CA PRO A 231 11.04 12.05 6.93
C PRO A 231 11.56 12.83 8.14
N ASP A 232 10.73 13.71 8.69
CA ASP A 232 10.96 14.37 9.98
C ASP A 232 10.32 13.52 11.11
N PRO A 233 11.13 12.83 11.93
CA PRO A 233 10.61 12.00 13.02
C PRO A 233 10.08 12.80 14.21
N PHE A 234 10.27 14.13 14.22
CA PHE A 234 9.84 14.99 15.31
C PHE A 234 8.49 15.67 15.06
N GLU A 235 7.88 15.46 13.89
CA GLU A 235 6.52 15.92 13.63
C GLU A 235 5.50 15.04 14.36
N MET A 236 4.61 15.67 15.11
CA MET A 236 3.65 14.98 15.99
C MET A 236 2.19 15.24 15.62
N SER A 237 1.92 16.13 14.65
CA SER A 237 0.57 16.63 14.39
C SER A 237 0.24 17.00 12.95
N ASP A 238 1.22 17.44 12.16
CA ASP A 238 1.02 18.00 10.82
C ASP A 238 1.68 17.12 9.75
N PHE A 239 1.17 15.89 9.61
CA PHE A 239 1.63 14.94 8.61
C PHE A 239 1.16 15.36 7.21
N ASN A 240 2.05 15.30 6.22
CA ASN A 240 1.81 15.87 4.89
C ASN A 240 1.86 14.85 3.73
N VAL A 241 2.18 13.59 4.03
CA VAL A 241 2.18 12.49 3.07
C VAL A 241 1.41 11.33 3.68
N LEU A 242 0.23 11.02 3.13
CA LEU A 242 -0.65 9.97 3.66
C LEU A 242 -0.67 8.80 2.68
N THR A 243 -0.45 7.58 3.17
CA THR A 243 -0.15 6.43 2.31
C THR A 243 -0.98 5.19 2.57
N MET A 244 -1.18 4.40 1.52
CA MET A 244 -1.59 3.00 1.61
C MET A 244 -0.37 2.16 1.23
N ASN A 245 0.08 1.26 2.12
CA ASN A 245 1.33 0.49 1.95
C ASN A 245 2.52 1.39 1.59
N SER A 246 2.66 2.52 2.29
CA SER A 246 3.72 3.52 2.04
C SER A 246 3.74 4.10 0.62
N LYS A 247 2.70 3.87 -0.19
CA LYS A 247 2.54 4.45 -1.52
C LYS A 247 1.47 5.52 -1.51
N VAL A 248 1.67 6.50 -2.40
CA VAL A 248 0.78 7.61 -2.66
C VAL A 248 0.19 7.43 -4.05
N PHE A 249 -1.14 7.53 -4.18
CA PHE A 249 -1.76 7.55 -5.52
C PHE A 249 -1.18 8.70 -6.37
N PRO A 250 -0.77 8.47 -7.64
CA PRO A 250 -1.12 7.33 -8.51
C PRO A 250 -0.24 6.09 -8.45
N ALA A 251 0.72 6.00 -7.52
CA ALA A 251 1.64 4.87 -7.41
C ALA A 251 1.11 3.73 -6.52
N THR A 252 -0.12 3.83 -6.01
CA THR A 252 -0.80 2.71 -5.35
C THR A 252 -1.29 1.70 -6.39
N ASP A 253 -1.04 0.43 -6.12
CA ASP A 253 -1.53 -0.65 -6.96
C ASP A 253 -3.05 -0.80 -6.84
N ALA A 254 -3.70 -1.12 -7.96
CA ALA A 254 -5.12 -1.41 -8.00
C ALA A 254 -5.45 -2.76 -7.33
N LEU A 255 -6.61 -2.85 -6.70
CA LEU A 255 -7.14 -4.09 -6.13
C LEU A 255 -7.96 -4.81 -7.21
N VAL A 256 -7.35 -5.76 -7.89
CA VAL A 256 -8.00 -6.50 -8.97
C VAL A 256 -8.78 -7.70 -8.42
N ALA A 257 -10.07 -7.79 -8.78
CA ALA A 257 -10.96 -8.89 -8.47
C ALA A 257 -11.74 -9.34 -9.72
N LYS A 258 -12.08 -10.62 -9.80
CA LYS A 258 -13.00 -11.14 -10.82
C LYS A 258 -14.43 -10.86 -10.40
N LEU A 259 -15.33 -10.77 -11.37
CA LEU A 259 -16.76 -10.76 -11.08
C LEU A 259 -17.11 -11.97 -10.20
N ASP A 260 -17.89 -11.73 -9.16
CA ASP A 260 -18.35 -12.68 -8.14
C ASP A 260 -17.27 -13.22 -7.18
N ASP A 261 -16.04 -12.68 -7.23
CA ASP A 261 -15.05 -12.98 -6.19
C ASP A 261 -15.58 -12.51 -4.82
N ARG A 262 -15.41 -13.36 -3.80
CA ARG A 262 -15.54 -12.93 -2.41
C ARG A 262 -14.29 -12.17 -2.01
N VAL A 263 -14.42 -10.87 -1.75
CA VAL A 263 -13.30 -9.99 -1.46
C VAL A 263 -13.26 -9.68 0.03
N ARG A 264 -12.08 -9.87 0.64
CA ARG A 264 -11.71 -9.35 1.95
C ARG A 264 -10.62 -8.30 1.78
N ILE A 265 -10.76 -7.16 2.45
CA ILE A 265 -9.71 -6.14 2.54
C ILE A 265 -9.40 -5.94 4.01
N ARG A 266 -8.14 -6.14 4.39
CA ARG A 266 -7.59 -6.00 5.73
C ARG A 266 -6.84 -4.71 5.83
N PHE A 267 -7.16 -3.94 6.85
CA PHE A 267 -6.54 -2.68 7.20
C PHE A 267 -5.84 -2.81 8.55
N GLY A 268 -4.57 -2.44 8.59
CA GLY A 268 -3.88 -2.04 9.81
C GLY A 268 -3.61 -0.54 9.78
N ASN A 269 -3.71 0.15 10.91
CA ASN A 269 -3.39 1.58 10.97
C ASN A 269 -2.31 1.84 12.02
N LEU A 270 -1.14 2.27 11.55
CA LEU A 270 0.01 2.69 12.36
C LEU A 270 0.39 4.15 12.07
N SER A 271 -0.57 4.97 11.66
CA SER A 271 -0.42 6.43 11.64
C SER A 271 -0.13 6.97 13.04
N GLY A 272 0.59 8.09 13.14
CA GLY A 272 0.99 8.67 14.42
C GLY A 272 -0.20 9.21 15.24
N ILE A 273 -1.20 9.80 14.58
CA ILE A 273 -2.37 10.40 15.23
C ILE A 273 -3.69 10.08 14.53
N ASP A 274 -3.68 9.90 13.22
CA ASP A 274 -4.92 9.96 12.46
C ASP A 274 -5.65 8.63 12.35
N ASN A 275 -6.95 8.69 12.59
CA ASN A 275 -7.88 7.61 12.26
C ASN A 275 -8.28 7.74 10.79
N HIS A 276 -8.53 6.62 10.12
CA HIS A 276 -8.80 6.64 8.69
C HIS A 276 -10.18 6.04 8.35
N PRO A 277 -11.18 6.87 7.99
CA PRO A 277 -12.44 6.38 7.45
C PRO A 277 -12.25 5.98 5.98
N ILE A 278 -12.02 4.70 5.71
CA ILE A 278 -11.84 4.18 4.34
C ILE A 278 -13.20 3.92 3.70
N HIS A 279 -13.49 4.63 2.61
CA HIS A 279 -14.72 4.52 1.82
C HIS A 279 -14.47 3.74 0.53
N LEU A 280 -15.39 2.82 0.19
CA LEU A 280 -15.39 2.07 -1.07
C LEU A 280 -16.63 2.46 -1.89
N HIS A 281 -16.41 2.90 -3.12
CA HIS A 281 -17.47 3.23 -4.06
C HIS A 281 -18.12 1.96 -4.62
N GLY A 282 -19.38 2.07 -5.08
CA GLY A 282 -20.11 0.99 -5.76
C GLY A 282 -20.58 -0.17 -4.89
N TYR A 283 -19.94 -0.39 -3.73
CA TYR A 283 -20.22 -1.54 -2.86
C TYR A 283 -20.67 -1.12 -1.48
N SER A 284 -21.53 -1.95 -0.90
CA SER A 284 -21.64 -2.06 0.56
C SER A 284 -20.91 -3.32 1.00
N PHE A 285 -20.29 -3.28 2.18
CA PHE A 285 -19.50 -4.35 2.74
C PHE A 285 -19.87 -4.57 4.21
N ARG A 286 -19.47 -5.71 4.77
CA ARG A 286 -19.58 -5.99 6.20
C ARG A 286 -18.24 -5.73 6.87
N ILE A 287 -18.24 -5.02 8.00
CA ILE A 287 -17.06 -5.00 8.88
C ILE A 287 -17.03 -6.33 9.63
N ALA A 288 -16.09 -7.20 9.28
CA ALA A 288 -16.10 -8.60 9.67
C ALA A 288 -15.22 -8.92 10.89
N GLY A 289 -14.38 -7.98 11.33
CA GLY A 289 -13.63 -8.13 12.59
C GLY A 289 -12.64 -7.02 12.85
N SER A 290 -11.87 -7.19 13.93
CA SER A 290 -10.76 -6.33 14.31
C SER A 290 -9.52 -7.13 14.75
N ASP A 291 -8.48 -6.42 15.17
CA ASP A 291 -7.36 -6.95 15.98
C ASP A 291 -7.77 -7.91 17.12
N GLY A 292 -9.00 -7.84 17.63
CA GLY A 292 -9.56 -8.79 18.60
C GLY A 292 -10.19 -10.06 18.00
N GLY A 293 -10.09 -10.27 16.68
CA GLY A 293 -10.65 -11.41 15.98
C GLY A 293 -11.92 -11.10 15.18
N ALA A 294 -12.51 -12.16 14.59
CA ALA A 294 -13.70 -12.05 13.76
C ALA A 294 -14.96 -11.76 14.59
N TYR A 295 -15.78 -10.82 14.11
CA TYR A 295 -17.10 -10.58 14.67
C TYR A 295 -18.06 -11.69 14.27
N PRO A 296 -18.94 -12.13 15.19
CA PRO A 296 -19.97 -13.09 14.84
C PRO A 296 -20.87 -12.51 13.74
N PRO A 297 -21.41 -13.33 12.82
CA PRO A 297 -22.22 -12.83 11.70
C PRO A 297 -23.37 -11.90 12.11
N SER A 298 -23.95 -12.12 13.31
CA SER A 298 -25.03 -11.30 13.88
C SER A 298 -24.60 -9.89 14.31
N ALA A 299 -23.30 -9.66 14.56
CA ALA A 299 -22.76 -8.35 14.95
C ALA A 299 -22.20 -7.56 13.76
N GLN A 300 -22.01 -8.21 12.61
CA GLN A 300 -21.50 -7.55 11.41
C GLN A 300 -22.60 -6.69 10.77
N GLN A 301 -22.31 -5.41 10.56
CA GLN A 301 -23.24 -4.45 9.98
C GLN A 301 -22.82 -4.09 8.55
N PRO A 302 -23.78 -3.77 7.65
CA PRO A 302 -23.46 -3.23 6.34
C PRO A 302 -22.96 -1.78 6.46
N HIS A 303 -21.88 -1.47 5.76
CA HIS A 303 -21.26 -0.16 5.69
C HIS A 303 -20.78 0.12 4.26
N THR A 304 -20.57 1.39 3.94
CA THR A 304 -19.82 1.83 2.76
C THR A 304 -18.49 2.49 3.15
N THR A 305 -18.31 2.78 4.44
CA THR A 305 -17.11 3.38 5.02
C THR A 305 -16.76 2.70 6.33
N VAL A 306 -15.51 2.26 6.48
CA VAL A 306 -14.97 1.66 7.71
C VAL A 306 -14.01 2.65 8.36
N LEU A 307 -14.26 2.99 9.63
CA LEU A 307 -13.26 3.70 10.43
C LEU A 307 -12.19 2.70 10.88
N VAL A 308 -10.93 2.97 10.54
CA VAL A 308 -9.75 2.22 11.01
C VAL A 308 -9.03 3.08 12.05
N PRO A 309 -9.20 2.81 13.36
CA PRO A 309 -8.57 3.60 14.40
C PRO A 309 -7.05 3.43 14.43
N THR A 310 -6.33 4.43 14.91
CA THR A 310 -4.88 4.35 15.14
C THR A 310 -4.55 3.20 16.10
N GLY A 311 -3.53 2.40 15.76
CA GLY A 311 -3.13 1.23 16.53
C GLY A 311 -4.17 0.12 16.50
N SER A 312 -5.00 0.03 15.46
CA SER A 312 -6.01 -1.01 15.34
C SER A 312 -6.04 -1.63 13.95
N CYS A 313 -6.59 -2.85 13.90
CA CYS A 313 -6.92 -3.53 12.66
C CYS A 313 -8.43 -3.58 12.41
N ARG A 314 -8.84 -3.56 11.14
CA ARG A 314 -10.21 -3.84 10.67
C ARG A 314 -10.14 -4.61 9.37
N TRP A 315 -11.12 -5.47 9.11
CA TRP A 315 -11.30 -5.99 7.75
C TRP A 315 -12.76 -5.97 7.33
N VAL A 316 -12.94 -5.79 6.03
CA VAL A 316 -14.24 -5.69 5.39
C VAL A 316 -14.42 -6.79 4.36
N GLU A 317 -15.65 -7.24 4.18
CA GLU A 317 -16.01 -8.34 3.30
C GLU A 317 -17.19 -7.97 2.40
N PHE A 318 -17.05 -8.23 1.11
CA PHE A 318 -18.09 -8.03 0.09
C PHE A 318 -17.95 -9.03 -1.06
N GLU A 319 -19.01 -9.15 -1.86
CA GLU A 319 -18.99 -9.90 -3.12
C GLU A 319 -18.79 -8.91 -4.27
N ALA A 320 -17.80 -9.15 -5.14
CA ALA A 320 -17.48 -8.29 -6.28
C ALA A 320 -18.46 -8.49 -7.44
N ASN A 321 -19.74 -8.19 -7.22
CA ASN A 321 -20.85 -8.44 -8.15
C ASN A 321 -21.23 -7.24 -9.04
N ALA A 322 -20.46 -6.15 -9.00
CA ALA A 322 -20.65 -4.96 -9.83
C ALA A 322 -19.36 -4.66 -10.64
N PRO A 323 -19.31 -5.01 -11.94
CA PRO A 323 -18.13 -4.74 -12.76
C PRO A 323 -17.91 -3.23 -12.91
N GLY A 324 -16.65 -2.81 -12.85
CA GLY A 324 -16.31 -1.39 -12.86
C GLY A 324 -14.92 -1.07 -12.31
N ASP A 325 -14.55 0.20 -12.42
CA ASP A 325 -13.45 0.81 -11.68
C ASP A 325 -14.04 1.63 -10.53
N TRP A 326 -13.82 1.15 -9.30
CA TRP A 326 -14.43 1.72 -8.11
C TRP A 326 -13.35 2.35 -7.23
N ALA A 327 -13.49 3.64 -6.94
CA ALA A 327 -12.57 4.33 -6.05
C ALA A 327 -12.65 3.75 -4.62
N MET A 328 -11.49 3.57 -4.00
CA MET A 328 -11.36 3.30 -2.57
C MET A 328 -10.39 4.31 -1.97
N HIS A 329 -10.83 5.07 -0.97
CA HIS A 329 -10.00 6.14 -0.43
C HIS A 329 -10.32 6.48 1.02
N CYS A 330 -9.38 7.14 1.70
CA CYS A 330 -9.66 7.77 2.97
C CYS A 330 -10.65 8.93 2.76
N HIS A 331 -11.66 9.04 3.60
CA HIS A 331 -12.72 10.03 3.48
C HIS A 331 -12.48 11.26 4.38
N MET A 332 -11.27 11.41 4.90
CA MET A 332 -10.78 12.71 5.37
C MET A 332 -10.22 13.47 4.17
N THR A 333 -10.82 14.61 3.84
CA THR A 333 -10.47 15.38 2.63
C THR A 333 -8.97 15.70 2.56
N HIS A 334 -8.35 16.02 3.68
CA HIS A 334 -6.90 16.24 3.78
C HIS A 334 -6.08 15.03 3.29
N HIS A 335 -6.54 13.80 3.57
CA HIS A 335 -5.76 12.57 3.33
C HIS A 335 -5.72 12.15 1.88
N VAL A 336 -6.58 12.76 1.06
CA VAL A 336 -6.61 12.58 -0.40
C VAL A 336 -6.02 13.75 -1.16
N MET A 337 -5.37 14.69 -0.46
CA MET A 337 -4.81 15.90 -1.05
C MET A 337 -3.27 15.97 -0.94
N ASN A 338 -2.64 15.22 -0.01
CA ASN A 338 -1.21 15.25 0.34
C ASN A 338 -0.66 16.68 0.51
N GLN A 339 0.66 16.89 0.38
CA GLN A 339 1.55 18.08 0.57
C GLN A 339 1.02 19.48 0.16
N MET A 340 -0.27 19.72 0.38
CA MET A 340 -1.01 20.94 0.20
C MET A 340 -0.76 21.79 1.43
N GLY A 341 -0.05 22.89 1.27
CA GLY A 341 0.11 23.85 2.36
C GLY A 341 -1.24 24.40 2.81
N HIS A 342 -1.50 24.38 4.12
CA HIS A 342 -2.68 24.98 4.76
C HIS A 342 -2.52 26.49 5.05
N GLY A 343 -1.34 27.06 4.80
CA GLY A 343 -1.04 28.48 4.99
C GLY A 343 -1.41 29.41 3.82
N ILE A 344 -2.11 28.92 2.79
CA ILE A 344 -2.44 29.73 1.61
C ILE A 344 -3.77 30.47 1.83
N PRO A 345 -3.85 31.78 1.51
CA PRO A 345 -5.11 32.53 1.59
C PRO A 345 -6.24 31.91 0.75
N ASN A 346 -7.47 31.90 1.27
CA ASN A 346 -8.65 31.44 0.52
C ASN A 346 -8.95 32.38 -0.66
N MET A 347 -8.79 31.87 -1.88
CA MET A 347 -8.99 32.61 -3.13
C MET A 347 -10.33 32.28 -3.83
N VAL A 348 -11.14 31.37 -3.28
CA VAL A 348 -12.40 30.92 -3.89
C VAL A 348 -13.34 32.12 -4.05
N GLY A 349 -13.80 32.36 -5.28
CA GLY A 349 -14.76 33.44 -5.57
C GLY A 349 -14.16 34.86 -5.56
N VAL A 350 -12.85 35.03 -5.35
CA VAL A 350 -12.18 36.34 -5.47
C VAL A 350 -12.42 36.89 -6.88
N ARG A 351 -13.01 38.08 -6.98
CA ARG A 351 -13.33 38.73 -8.26
C ARG A 351 -12.11 39.51 -8.77
N GLY A 352 -11.30 38.88 -9.63
CA GLY A 352 -10.23 39.56 -10.37
C GLY A 352 -10.07 38.96 -11.76
N GLY A 353 -10.55 39.61 -12.83
CA GLY A 353 -10.39 39.07 -14.19
C GLY A 353 -8.92 38.97 -14.65
N ARG A 354 -8.68 38.54 -15.90
CA ARG A 354 -7.32 38.42 -16.49
C ARG A 354 -6.44 39.66 -16.28
N ASP A 355 -7.03 40.85 -16.16
CA ASP A 355 -6.32 42.10 -15.90
C ASP A 355 -5.81 42.25 -14.46
N PHE A 356 -6.53 41.70 -13.47
CA PHE A 356 -6.07 41.65 -12.08
C PHE A 356 -4.88 40.72 -11.94
N ASP A 357 -4.98 39.50 -12.48
CA ASP A 357 -3.89 38.51 -12.47
C ASP A 357 -2.66 39.04 -13.24
N ARG A 358 -2.88 39.75 -14.36
CA ARG A 358 -1.80 40.39 -15.13
C ARG A 358 -1.11 41.49 -14.34
N ARG A 359 -1.84 42.29 -13.55
CA ARG A 359 -1.24 43.31 -12.67
C ARG A 359 -0.46 42.68 -11.53
N LEU A 360 -1.00 41.62 -10.91
CA LEU A 360 -0.32 40.88 -9.84
C LEU A 360 0.94 40.16 -10.33
N ARG A 361 0.92 39.52 -11.51
CA ARG A 361 2.11 38.90 -12.13
C ARG A 361 3.23 39.88 -12.42
N ARG A 362 2.91 41.16 -12.65
CA ARG A 362 3.92 42.22 -12.82
C ARG A 362 4.55 42.65 -11.50
N LEU A 363 3.83 42.51 -10.39
CA LEU A 363 4.29 42.86 -9.05
C LEU A 363 4.98 41.68 -8.35
N VAL A 364 4.52 40.46 -8.61
CA VAL A 364 5.03 39.21 -8.05
C VAL A 364 5.31 38.25 -9.22
N PRO A 365 6.55 38.25 -9.75
CA PRO A 365 6.95 37.30 -10.78
C PRO A 365 6.75 35.86 -10.29
N GLY A 366 5.95 35.07 -11.01
CA GLY A 366 5.57 33.71 -10.61
C GLY A 366 4.16 33.57 -10.00
N TYR A 367 3.41 34.66 -9.82
CA TYR A 367 2.04 34.60 -9.31
C TYR A 367 1.10 33.80 -10.24
N MET A 368 0.49 32.76 -9.70
CA MET A 368 -0.53 31.93 -10.33
C MET A 368 -1.80 32.01 -9.48
N PRO A 369 -2.97 32.35 -10.07
CA PRO A 369 -4.22 32.35 -9.33
C PRO A 369 -4.63 30.90 -9.03
N MET A 370 -4.38 30.44 -7.81
CA MET A 370 -4.71 29.09 -7.34
C MET A 370 -6.12 29.07 -6.74
N GLY A 371 -6.90 28.01 -6.98
CA GLY A 371 -8.11 27.71 -6.21
C GLY A 371 -9.32 28.63 -6.42
N ARG A 372 -9.27 29.60 -7.34
CA ARG A 372 -10.35 30.59 -7.53
C ARG A 372 -11.70 29.99 -7.94
N ASN A 373 -11.66 28.99 -8.83
CA ASN A 373 -12.82 28.24 -9.31
C ASN A 373 -12.93 26.86 -8.63
N GLY A 374 -12.22 26.65 -7.50
CA GLY A 374 -11.98 25.33 -6.90
C GLY A 374 -10.57 24.79 -7.20
N MET A 375 -10.19 23.71 -6.52
CA MET A 375 -8.84 23.13 -6.64
C MET A 375 -8.66 22.18 -7.83
N GLY A 376 -9.74 21.70 -8.45
CA GLY A 376 -9.66 20.82 -9.64
C GLY A 376 -8.96 21.47 -10.84
N SER A 377 -9.09 22.80 -11.01
CA SER A 377 -8.39 23.52 -12.08
C SER A 377 -6.85 23.49 -11.95
N MET A 378 -6.31 23.06 -10.80
CA MET A 378 -4.87 22.86 -10.63
C MET A 378 -4.34 21.67 -11.43
N GLY A 379 -5.18 20.67 -11.70
CA GLY A 379 -4.85 19.54 -12.56
C GLY A 379 -4.61 19.94 -14.02
N GLU A 380 -5.11 21.11 -14.45
CA GLU A 380 -5.07 21.61 -15.82
C GLU A 380 -3.84 22.48 -16.12
N HIS A 381 -3.04 22.85 -15.10
CA HIS A 381 -1.92 23.77 -15.25
C HIS A 381 -0.56 23.10 -14.98
N ASP A 382 0.39 23.28 -15.91
CA ASP A 382 1.79 22.87 -15.72
C ASP A 382 2.52 23.82 -14.78
N MET A 383 2.49 23.51 -13.49
CA MET A 383 3.31 24.16 -12.47
C MET A 383 4.67 23.46 -12.37
N PRO A 384 5.79 24.21 -12.26
CA PRO A 384 7.06 23.63 -11.84
C PRO A 384 6.88 22.96 -10.46
N ILE A 385 7.14 21.66 -10.40
CA ILE A 385 7.07 20.89 -9.17
C ILE A 385 8.41 21.08 -8.44
N PRO A 386 8.42 21.50 -7.16
CA PRO A 386 9.65 21.53 -6.38
C PRO A 386 10.36 20.18 -6.41
N ALA A 387 11.70 20.19 -6.36
CA ALA A 387 12.45 18.94 -6.25
C ALA A 387 11.96 18.13 -5.04
N ASN A 388 11.80 16.83 -5.23
CA ASN A 388 11.33 15.89 -4.22
C ASN A 388 9.98 16.29 -3.58
N SER A 389 8.91 16.34 -4.38
CA SER A 389 7.55 16.65 -3.93
C SER A 389 6.49 16.00 -4.80
N ILE A 390 5.26 15.90 -4.27
CA ILE A 390 4.13 15.26 -4.94
C ILE A 390 3.45 16.27 -5.89
N PRO A 391 3.14 15.89 -7.15
CA PRO A 391 2.31 16.71 -8.01
C PRO A 391 0.91 16.88 -7.42
N MET A 392 0.42 18.12 -7.29
CA MET A 392 -0.97 18.44 -6.88
C MET A 392 -2.03 18.10 -7.95
N ARG A 393 -1.76 17.11 -8.80
CA ARG A 393 -2.55 16.82 -10.01
C ARG A 393 -3.27 15.48 -9.94
N GLY A 394 -3.16 14.76 -8.82
CA GLY A 394 -3.67 13.39 -8.68
C GLY A 394 -3.16 12.44 -9.78
N GLY A 395 -3.99 11.50 -10.21
CA GLY A 395 -3.61 10.42 -11.13
C GLY A 395 -4.35 10.41 -12.47
N PRO A 396 -3.91 9.58 -13.44
CA PRO A 396 -4.69 9.33 -14.65
C PRO A 396 -5.99 8.58 -14.34
N GLY A 397 -7.01 8.80 -15.15
CA GLY A 397 -8.30 8.11 -15.12
C GLY A 397 -8.91 7.97 -16.52
N ALA A 398 -9.96 7.15 -16.66
CA ALA A 398 -10.58 6.85 -17.95
C ALA A 398 -11.15 8.09 -18.68
N PHE A 399 -11.53 9.14 -17.93
CA PHE A 399 -12.13 10.37 -18.46
C PHE A 399 -11.25 11.62 -18.29
N GLY A 400 -9.96 11.44 -17.97
CA GLY A 400 -9.06 12.56 -17.69
C GLY A 400 -8.25 12.32 -16.43
N ARG A 401 -8.11 13.33 -15.58
CA ARG A 401 -7.39 13.21 -14.31
C ARG A 401 -8.36 12.94 -13.17
N ILE A 402 -7.90 12.14 -12.21
CA ILE A 402 -8.55 11.95 -10.91
C ILE A 402 -7.92 12.98 -9.98
N ASP A 403 -8.71 13.94 -9.50
CA ASP A 403 -8.26 15.08 -8.67
C ASP A 403 -8.01 14.69 -7.20
N MET A 404 -7.76 13.42 -6.93
CA MET A 404 -7.39 12.87 -5.62
C MET A 404 -5.96 12.32 -5.69
N GLY A 405 -5.21 12.47 -4.61
CA GLY A 405 -3.91 11.84 -4.35
C GLY A 405 -3.94 11.07 -3.03
N GLY A 406 -2.79 10.63 -2.55
CA GLY A 406 -2.62 10.16 -1.16
C GLY A 406 -3.20 8.79 -0.93
N MET A 407 -4.01 8.66 0.13
CA MET A 407 -4.73 7.44 0.48
C MET A 407 -5.90 7.20 -0.48
N PHE A 408 -5.58 6.85 -1.71
CA PHE A 408 -6.51 6.51 -2.77
C PHE A 408 -6.00 5.29 -3.54
N THR A 409 -6.90 4.43 -3.98
CA THR A 409 -6.63 3.36 -4.95
C THR A 409 -7.94 2.99 -5.66
N ILE A 410 -7.88 2.04 -6.59
CA ILE A 410 -9.01 1.61 -7.41
C ILE A 410 -9.20 0.12 -7.22
N VAL A 411 -10.43 -0.27 -6.84
CA VAL A 411 -10.88 -1.66 -6.94
C VAL A 411 -11.38 -1.89 -8.36
N LYS A 412 -10.68 -2.76 -9.10
CA LYS A 412 -11.00 -3.10 -10.49
C LYS A 412 -11.70 -4.44 -10.52
N VAL A 413 -12.98 -4.44 -10.86
CA VAL A 413 -13.80 -5.66 -10.99
C VAL A 413 -14.09 -5.91 -12.47
N ARG A 414 -13.81 -7.13 -12.94
CA ARG A 414 -13.95 -7.50 -14.34
C ARG A 414 -14.54 -8.89 -14.54
N GLU A 415 -15.35 -9.01 -15.57
CA GLU A 415 -15.83 -10.28 -16.10
C GLU A 415 -14.73 -10.99 -16.88
N GLY A 416 -14.70 -12.32 -16.83
CA GLY A 416 -13.87 -13.14 -17.73
C GLY A 416 -12.35 -13.09 -17.50
N LEU A 417 -11.87 -12.50 -16.39
CA LEU A 417 -10.43 -12.51 -16.11
C LEU A 417 -9.87 -13.93 -15.94
N THR A 418 -8.79 -14.22 -16.65
CA THR A 418 -8.04 -15.48 -16.49
C THR A 418 -7.08 -15.42 -15.31
N ASP A 419 -6.47 -14.27 -15.06
CA ASP A 419 -5.54 -13.99 -13.96
C ASP A 419 -5.96 -12.71 -13.19
N TYR A 420 -5.08 -12.17 -12.37
CA TYR A 420 -5.30 -10.95 -11.58
C TYR A 420 -4.37 -9.79 -11.96
N ALA A 421 -3.80 -9.82 -13.18
CA ALA A 421 -3.07 -8.68 -13.70
C ALA A 421 -3.99 -7.46 -13.87
N ASP A 422 -3.42 -6.26 -13.88
CA ASP A 422 -4.21 -5.03 -14.11
C ASP A 422 -4.91 -5.10 -15.48
N PRO A 423 -6.25 -5.10 -15.51
CA PRO A 423 -7.01 -5.22 -16.76
C PRO A 423 -7.12 -3.89 -17.53
N GLY A 424 -6.47 -2.82 -17.07
CA GLY A 424 -6.62 -1.48 -17.64
C GLY A 424 -7.92 -0.79 -17.19
N TRP A 425 -8.33 0.25 -17.91
CA TRP A 425 -9.53 1.03 -17.57
C TRP A 425 -10.82 0.27 -17.90
N TYR A 426 -11.87 0.53 -17.10
CA TYR A 426 -13.17 -0.09 -17.35
C TYR A 426 -13.82 0.48 -18.61
N GLU A 427 -14.29 -0.39 -19.49
CA GLU A 427 -15.10 -0.01 -20.64
C GLU A 427 -16.55 0.16 -20.20
N HIS A 428 -17.00 1.41 -20.11
CA HIS A 428 -18.35 1.71 -19.67
C HIS A 428 -19.38 1.33 -20.76
N PRO A 429 -20.44 0.56 -20.41
CA PRO A 429 -21.51 0.26 -21.35
C PRO A 429 -22.19 1.52 -21.92
N GLU A 430 -22.76 1.39 -23.12
CA GLU A 430 -23.49 2.49 -23.75
C GLU A 430 -24.63 2.99 -22.85
N GLY A 431 -24.72 4.31 -22.68
CA GLY A 431 -25.76 4.95 -21.86
C GLY A 431 -25.51 4.92 -20.34
N THR A 432 -24.42 4.33 -19.86
CA THR A 432 -24.09 4.28 -18.41
C THR A 432 -23.09 5.35 -17.97
N VAL A 433 -22.71 6.26 -18.86
CA VAL A 433 -21.82 7.39 -18.57
C VAL A 433 -22.64 8.67 -18.54
N ALA A 434 -22.45 9.47 -17.48
CA ALA A 434 -23.06 10.79 -17.41
C ALA A 434 -22.60 11.65 -18.59
N ARG A 435 -23.53 12.38 -19.21
CA ARG A 435 -23.27 13.24 -20.36
C ARG A 435 -23.87 14.61 -20.15
N VAL A 436 -23.48 15.55 -21.01
CA VAL A 436 -24.11 16.86 -21.08
C VAL A 436 -25.61 16.67 -21.36
N ALA A 437 -26.45 17.29 -20.54
CA ALA A 437 -27.89 17.33 -20.74
C ALA A 437 -28.22 18.21 -21.95
N THR A 438 -29.09 17.74 -22.83
CA THR A 438 -29.55 18.51 -23.98
C THR A 438 -30.59 19.55 -23.53
N GLU A 439 -30.71 20.66 -24.26
CA GLU A 439 -31.76 21.65 -23.97
C GLU A 439 -33.17 21.05 -24.01
N ALA A 440 -33.39 20.04 -24.86
CA ALA A 440 -34.68 19.37 -24.97
C ALA A 440 -35.01 18.60 -23.69
N GLU A 441 -34.04 17.90 -23.10
CA GLU A 441 -34.18 17.20 -21.81
C GLU A 441 -34.42 18.21 -20.68
N LEU A 442 -33.60 19.26 -20.61
CA LEU A 442 -33.76 20.31 -19.59
C LEU A 442 -35.14 20.96 -19.68
N ARG A 443 -35.62 21.29 -20.89
CA ARG A 443 -36.97 21.84 -21.09
C ARG A 443 -38.08 20.84 -20.76
N ALA A 444 -37.91 19.57 -21.13
CA ALA A 444 -38.88 18.51 -20.81
C ALA A 444 -39.04 18.31 -19.30
N ASP A 445 -37.94 18.49 -18.55
CA ASP A 445 -37.91 18.35 -17.09
C ASP A 445 -38.14 19.70 -16.36
N GLY A 446 -38.44 20.77 -17.08
CA GLY A 446 -38.77 22.09 -16.51
C GLY A 446 -37.58 22.84 -15.89
N ILE A 447 -36.35 22.52 -16.28
CA ILE A 447 -35.13 23.20 -15.83
C ILE A 447 -34.84 24.38 -16.75
N ASP A 448 -34.97 25.59 -16.21
CA ASP A 448 -34.61 26.84 -16.88
C ASP A 448 -33.20 27.30 -16.46
N LEU A 449 -32.32 27.51 -17.44
CA LEU A 449 -30.94 27.96 -17.25
C LEU A 449 -30.75 29.47 -17.54
N SER A 450 -31.84 30.20 -17.83
CA SER A 450 -31.80 31.62 -18.21
C SER A 450 -31.50 32.61 -17.07
#